data_AF-A9V246-F1
#
_entry.id   AF-A9V246-F1
#
_cell.length_a   1.000
_cell.length_b   1.000
_cell.length_c   1.000
_cell.angle_alpha   90.00
_cell.angle_beta   90.00
_cell.angle_gamma   90.00
#
_symmetry.space_group_name_H-M   'P 1'
#
loop_
_entity.id
_entity.type
_entity.pdbx_description
1 polymer ?
#
loop_
_entity_poly.entity_id
_entity_poly.type
_entity_poly.pdbx_seq_one_letter_code
_entity_poly.pdbx_strand_id
1 'polypeptide(L)'
;MSAPPPRPPPPYGVEEANNEALPSYAPQNAGAVLPAPPTSSMSSPNPSLASSATGPGPMTVAIPNVMGPPATVVPPSEKEHAFVSNALASTLPALQQRLNECLSRGCPLQIDVNRILGPCTSAQNRQSLAEELLKEKSGCLATLVHTIEKAAMDGSVKADIAMQVQRVEVLPADASGVTFAQGAIMIFVRPNTRHGCPGKTAMQQMLEISFFAEERRLMNLLFTHAIPEHTRRLSETLGHPTNITVDATAILNSLPQEKRLETARLMATDTGFKRGMRQLNEGMDKILGSVLDKPKTTTDPKMAEIRSQHFAAPVVRALERLKRVHPENLVLQAVQEVRLTSTSEEKRMLVLDSANQQIVDRQVLHTQNQPRSLVLVVEHQLLNGLAGTFSDDEAMAHAEVWTQAQERNLINYFVGTALINTQAQLCELLGRPVGIDVDWNTVFPQGGDPFKRAERARTLAENGGKNTSLALQNAMAEVIAQSNAQATFAVIGEIQIQHDEHGPALSNVAGKAGQKILYKVNLDQGLSGVYDHHQLKQALRAMFGIPTPANEKGFSGGIKSVAASVDRWGDKFARSFNVFGKK
;
A
#
# COMPACT_ATOMS: atom_id res chain seq x y z
N MET A 1 26.11 -51.17 33.87
CA MET A 1 26.27 -49.79 34.37
C MET A 1 27.73 -49.43 34.29
N SER A 2 28.10 -48.62 33.30
CA SER A 2 29.48 -48.16 33.07
C SER A 2 29.38 -46.78 32.42
N ALA A 3 29.92 -45.76 33.09
CA ALA A 3 29.86 -44.36 32.65
C ALA A 3 30.67 -44.13 31.35
N PRO A 4 30.27 -43.17 30.49
CA PRO A 4 31.02 -42.83 29.29
C PRO A 4 32.32 -42.06 29.62
N PRO A 5 33.38 -42.19 28.79
CA PRO A 5 34.66 -41.50 29.01
C PRO A 5 34.56 -39.98 28.77
N PRO A 6 35.40 -39.17 29.44
CA PRO A 6 35.38 -37.71 29.35
C PRO A 6 35.94 -37.20 28.01
N ARG A 7 35.40 -36.05 27.55
CA ARG A 7 35.82 -35.37 26.30
C ARG A 7 37.24 -34.78 26.41
N PRO A 8 37.99 -34.71 25.30
CA PRO A 8 39.28 -34.03 25.24
C PRO A 8 39.13 -32.49 25.32
N PRO A 9 40.14 -31.78 25.85
CA PRO A 9 40.12 -30.33 25.99
C PRO A 9 40.38 -29.61 24.65
N PRO A 10 39.92 -28.35 24.51
CA PRO A 10 40.17 -27.53 23.32
C PRO A 10 41.65 -27.08 23.21
N PRO A 11 42.17 -26.86 21.99
CA PRO A 11 43.52 -26.35 21.81
C PRO A 11 43.63 -24.87 22.18
N TYR A 12 44.79 -24.52 22.73
CA TYR A 12 45.22 -23.22 23.22
C TYR A 12 45.09 -22.10 22.18
N GLY A 13 44.50 -20.98 22.62
CA GLY A 13 44.64 -19.65 22.06
C GLY A 13 44.83 -18.66 23.22
N VAL A 14 46.08 -18.23 23.40
CA VAL A 14 46.58 -17.17 24.28
C VAL A 14 47.43 -16.34 23.31
N GLU A 15 47.28 -15.03 23.10
CA GLU A 15 47.21 -13.94 24.07
C GLU A 15 46.78 -12.65 23.29
N GLU A 16 45.69 -12.00 23.69
CA GLU A 16 45.47 -10.57 23.45
C GLU A 16 45.90 -9.84 24.72
N ALA A 17 46.91 -8.97 24.59
CA ALA A 17 47.33 -8.06 25.64
C ALA A 17 46.54 -6.74 25.55
N ASN A 18 46.07 -6.32 26.72
CA ASN A 18 45.35 -5.10 27.02
C ASN A 18 46.14 -3.79 26.79
N ASN A 19 45.35 -2.76 26.52
CA ASN A 19 45.38 -1.37 27.00
C ASN A 19 46.36 -0.30 26.46
N GLU A 20 45.70 0.76 25.99
CA GLU A 20 45.91 2.20 26.24
C GLU A 20 47.18 2.91 25.72
N ALA A 21 46.99 3.76 24.71
CA ALA A 21 47.35 5.19 24.78
C ALA A 21 46.73 5.98 23.60
N LEU A 22 46.06 7.09 23.94
CA LEU A 22 45.59 8.17 23.06
C LEU A 22 46.75 8.85 22.29
N PRO A 23 46.46 9.59 21.20
CA PRO A 23 46.38 11.04 21.39
C PRO A 23 45.24 11.74 20.62
N SER A 24 44.55 12.61 21.37
CA SER A 24 44.13 13.98 21.06
C SER A 24 44.31 14.49 19.61
N TYR A 25 43.18 14.78 18.94
CA TYR A 25 43.07 15.93 18.02
C TYR A 25 41.80 16.72 18.33
N ALA A 26 41.99 18.00 18.62
CA ALA A 26 40.97 19.00 18.91
C ALA A 26 40.32 19.54 17.61
N PRO A 27 39.07 20.04 17.68
CA PRO A 27 38.47 20.82 16.60
C PRO A 27 38.93 22.28 16.68
N GLN A 28 39.46 22.83 15.58
CA GLN A 28 39.72 24.26 15.44
C GLN A 28 38.44 25.01 15.04
N ASN A 29 38.19 26.09 15.79
CA ASN A 29 37.20 27.12 15.55
C ASN A 29 37.49 27.96 14.29
N ALA A 30 36.43 28.31 13.57
CA ALA A 30 36.18 29.66 13.03
C ALA A 30 34.65 29.81 12.98
N GLY A 31 33.97 30.74 13.65
CA GLY A 31 34.36 32.11 13.98
C GLY A 31 33.62 33.05 13.03
N ALA A 32 32.31 33.26 13.24
CA ALA A 32 31.60 34.41 12.71
C ALA A 32 30.54 34.86 13.73
N VAL A 33 30.74 36.10 14.15
CA VAL A 33 30.19 36.79 15.31
C VAL A 33 28.87 37.48 14.94
N LEU A 34 27.94 37.52 15.91
CA LEU A 34 26.69 38.28 15.93
C LEU A 34 26.89 39.79 15.63
N PRO A 35 25.79 40.52 15.41
CA PRO A 35 25.51 41.56 16.39
C PRO A 35 24.11 41.44 16.97
N ALA A 36 24.07 41.42 18.31
CA ALA A 36 22.87 41.67 19.09
C ALA A 36 22.48 43.17 19.02
N PRO A 37 21.18 43.51 19.11
CA PRO A 37 20.74 44.88 19.29
C PRO A 37 21.02 45.36 20.73
N PRO A 38 21.14 46.68 20.95
CA PRO A 38 21.62 47.22 22.22
C PRO A 38 20.59 47.06 23.34
N THR A 39 21.09 46.67 24.50
CA THR A 39 20.43 46.79 25.80
C THR A 39 20.65 48.20 26.33
N SER A 40 19.57 48.91 26.62
CA SER A 40 19.56 49.99 27.60
C SER A 40 18.60 49.61 28.72
N SER A 41 19.19 49.48 29.89
CA SER A 41 18.62 49.28 31.22
C SER A 41 17.70 50.44 31.65
N MET A 42 16.56 50.14 32.28
CA MET A 42 16.39 50.32 33.74
C MET A 42 14.95 50.02 34.21
N SER A 43 14.91 49.46 35.43
CA SER A 43 13.80 49.38 36.40
C SER A 43 12.62 48.43 36.15
N SER A 44 12.67 47.31 36.88
CA SER A 44 11.54 46.55 37.43
C SER A 44 10.67 47.46 38.34
N PRO A 45 9.40 47.10 38.64
CA PRO A 45 9.14 46.00 39.58
C PRO A 45 7.97 45.06 39.23
N ASN A 46 8.11 43.82 39.65
CA ASN A 46 7.05 42.84 39.87
C ASN A 46 6.36 43.14 41.23
N PRO A 47 5.31 42.42 41.67
CA PRO A 47 4.09 41.98 40.99
C PRO A 47 2.82 42.34 41.81
N SER A 48 1.64 42.37 41.18
CA SER A 48 0.39 42.25 41.93
C SER A 48 -0.67 41.50 41.12
N LEU A 49 -1.05 40.34 41.67
CA LEU A 49 -2.26 39.60 41.35
C LEU A 49 -3.50 40.50 41.42
N ALA A 50 -4.35 40.44 40.39
CA ALA A 50 -5.80 40.26 40.50
C ALA A 50 -6.48 40.45 39.13
N SER A 51 -7.01 39.34 38.60
CA SER A 51 -8.31 39.25 37.94
C SER A 51 -8.88 40.50 37.24
N SER A 52 -8.90 40.51 35.90
CA SER A 52 -10.00 41.13 35.15
C SER A 52 -10.04 40.66 33.69
N ALA A 53 -11.12 39.93 33.37
CA ALA A 53 -11.84 39.90 32.09
C ALA A 53 -11.05 39.74 30.79
N THR A 54 -11.14 38.53 30.22
CA THR A 54 -11.30 38.29 28.78
C THR A 54 -12.37 39.24 28.21
N GLY A 55 -11.93 40.34 27.60
CA GLY A 55 -12.76 41.19 26.75
C GLY A 55 -12.67 40.72 25.29
N PRO A 56 -13.76 40.79 24.52
CA PRO A 56 -13.69 40.61 23.07
C PRO A 56 -12.86 41.75 22.48
N GLY A 57 -11.83 41.43 21.70
CA GLY A 57 -11.03 42.42 20.99
C GLY A 57 -11.92 43.34 20.13
N PRO A 58 -11.55 44.61 19.93
CA PRO A 58 -12.39 45.58 19.25
C PRO A 58 -12.67 45.11 17.82
N MET A 59 -13.95 45.00 17.50
CA MET A 59 -14.45 44.84 16.15
C MET A 59 -13.97 46.04 15.33
N THR A 60 -12.88 45.87 14.57
CA THR A 60 -12.43 46.91 13.65
C THR A 60 -13.24 46.74 12.37
N VAL A 61 -14.47 47.26 12.38
CA VAL A 61 -15.10 47.68 11.13
C VAL A 61 -14.30 48.88 10.66
N ALA A 62 -13.21 48.64 9.94
CA ALA A 62 -12.58 49.70 9.18
C ALA A 62 -13.60 50.08 8.10
N ILE A 63 -14.34 51.16 8.36
CA ILE A 63 -14.87 52.00 7.30
C ILE A 63 -13.69 52.90 6.93
N PRO A 64 -12.88 52.59 5.90
CA PRO A 64 -11.90 53.56 5.44
C PRO A 64 -12.67 54.75 4.90
N ASN A 65 -12.79 55.78 5.74
CA ASN A 65 -13.31 57.07 5.36
C ASN A 65 -12.21 57.79 4.58
N VAL A 66 -11.96 57.36 3.33
CA VAL A 66 -11.00 58.03 2.43
C VAL A 66 -11.57 58.03 1.01
N MET A 67 -11.84 59.25 0.53
CA MET A 67 -12.21 59.66 -0.83
C MET A 67 -13.53 59.13 -1.41
N GLY A 68 -14.62 59.85 -1.11
CA GLY A 68 -15.84 60.00 -1.92
C GLY A 68 -16.65 58.73 -2.21
N PRO A 69 -17.97 58.67 -1.95
CA PRO A 69 -18.76 57.53 -2.39
C PRO A 69 -18.63 57.41 -3.92
N PRO A 70 -18.19 56.25 -4.47
CA PRO A 70 -18.33 56.02 -5.90
C PRO A 70 -19.81 56.19 -6.23
N ALA A 71 -20.13 57.02 -7.22
CA ALA A 71 -21.51 57.35 -7.57
C ALA A 71 -22.31 56.05 -7.73
N THR A 72 -23.20 55.77 -6.78
CA THR A 72 -24.16 54.67 -6.88
C THR A 72 -25.04 54.94 -8.09
N VAL A 73 -24.90 54.13 -9.14
CA VAL A 73 -25.69 54.25 -10.37
C VAL A 73 -27.18 54.00 -10.09
N VAL A 74 -27.48 53.22 -9.05
CA VAL A 74 -28.84 52.89 -8.59
C VAL A 74 -28.93 53.01 -7.06
N PRO A 75 -29.92 53.72 -6.50
CA PRO A 75 -30.11 53.82 -5.06
C PRO A 75 -30.57 52.48 -4.44
N PRO A 76 -30.23 52.20 -3.17
CA PRO A 76 -30.66 50.99 -2.47
C PRO A 76 -32.18 50.98 -2.26
N SER A 77 -32.81 49.81 -2.39
CA SER A 77 -34.22 49.65 -2.04
C SER A 77 -34.42 49.53 -0.53
N GLU A 78 -35.63 49.83 -0.02
CA GLU A 78 -35.95 49.64 1.41
C GLU A 78 -35.75 48.19 1.87
N LYS A 79 -36.09 47.22 1.00
CA LYS A 79 -35.89 45.79 1.27
C LYS A 79 -34.41 45.42 1.33
N GLU A 80 -33.59 45.94 0.41
CA GLU A 80 -32.13 45.78 0.43
C GLU A 80 -31.54 46.40 1.71
N HIS A 81 -31.95 47.62 2.06
CA HIS A 81 -31.45 48.32 3.24
C HIS A 81 -31.80 47.57 4.54
N ALA A 82 -33.03 47.08 4.66
CA ALA A 82 -33.44 46.27 5.81
C ALA A 82 -32.67 44.95 5.89
N PHE A 83 -32.45 44.27 4.76
CA PHE A 83 -31.66 43.03 4.71
C PHE A 83 -30.19 43.25 5.06
N VAL A 84 -29.54 44.25 4.46
CA VAL A 84 -28.13 44.59 4.71
C VAL A 84 -27.94 45.04 6.15
N SER A 85 -28.83 45.89 6.68
CA SER A 85 -28.77 46.33 8.08
C SER A 85 -28.88 45.15 9.05
N ASN A 86 -29.83 44.23 8.82
CA ASN A 86 -29.95 43.02 9.63
C ASN A 86 -28.71 42.13 9.52
N ALA A 87 -28.19 41.92 8.31
CA ALA A 87 -27.01 41.10 8.09
C ALA A 87 -25.73 41.69 8.72
N LEU A 88 -25.57 43.02 8.71
CA LEU A 88 -24.47 43.71 9.39
C LEU A 88 -24.61 43.64 10.91
N ALA A 89 -25.83 43.66 11.45
CA ALA A 89 -26.09 43.59 12.88
C ALA A 89 -25.99 42.17 13.46
N SER A 90 -26.32 41.13 12.69
CA SER A 90 -26.44 39.74 13.19
C SER A 90 -25.50 38.76 12.49
N THR A 91 -25.57 38.67 11.16
CA THR A 91 -24.80 37.68 10.39
C THR A 91 -23.30 37.95 10.43
N LEU A 92 -22.86 39.19 10.17
CA LEU A 92 -21.44 39.52 10.09
C LEU A 92 -20.71 39.31 11.43
N PRO A 93 -21.24 39.74 12.59
CA PRO A 93 -20.64 39.45 13.89
C PRO A 93 -20.56 37.95 14.19
N ALA A 94 -21.60 37.18 13.85
CA ALA A 94 -21.61 35.73 14.04
C ALA A 94 -20.54 35.03 13.18
N LEU A 95 -20.38 35.44 11.93
CA LEU A 95 -19.33 34.93 11.04
C LEU A 95 -17.93 35.33 11.50
N GLN A 96 -17.75 36.56 11.98
CA GLN A 96 -16.50 37.05 12.54
C GLN A 96 -16.09 36.28 13.80
N GLN A 97 -17.03 36.01 14.69
CA GLN A 97 -16.81 35.21 15.89
C GLN A 97 -16.35 33.80 15.52
N ARG A 98 -17.08 33.13 14.62
CA ARG A 98 -16.73 31.79 14.14
C ARG A 98 -15.34 31.74 13.49
N LEU A 99 -14.98 32.74 12.70
CA LEU A 99 -13.65 32.84 12.09
C LEU A 99 -12.55 33.00 13.15
N ASN A 100 -12.78 33.84 14.16
CA ASN A 100 -11.83 34.04 15.26
C ASN A 100 -11.67 32.79 16.13
N GLU A 101 -12.76 32.10 16.43
CA GLU A 101 -12.75 30.83 17.19
C GLU A 101 -12.00 29.75 16.41
N CYS A 102 -12.28 29.64 15.11
CA CYS A 102 -11.66 28.70 14.19
C CYS A 102 -10.14 28.87 14.13
N LEU A 103 -9.65 30.10 13.93
CA LEU A 103 -8.22 30.39 13.79
C LEU A 103 -7.52 30.65 15.13
N SER A 104 -8.27 30.73 16.24
CA SER A 104 -7.76 31.06 17.58
C SER A 104 -6.93 32.36 17.63
N ARG A 105 -7.23 33.29 16.72
CA ARG A 105 -6.63 34.63 16.60
C ARG A 105 -7.66 35.58 16.00
N GLY A 106 -7.55 36.87 16.29
CA GLY A 106 -8.35 37.90 15.61
C GLY A 106 -8.00 37.98 14.12
N CYS A 107 -8.87 37.46 13.26
CA CYS A 107 -8.79 37.55 11.81
C CYS A 107 -9.94 38.43 11.30
N PRO A 108 -9.73 39.75 11.11
CA PRO A 108 -10.79 40.66 10.68
C PRO A 108 -11.39 40.27 9.33
N LEU A 109 -12.73 40.27 9.27
CA LEU A 109 -13.55 40.15 8.08
C LEU A 109 -13.91 41.56 7.59
N GLN A 110 -13.20 42.05 6.57
CA GLN A 110 -13.35 43.39 6.03
C GLN A 110 -14.29 43.38 4.82
N ILE A 111 -15.42 44.08 4.97
CA ILE A 111 -16.46 44.16 3.93
C ILE A 111 -16.97 45.58 3.84
N ASP A 112 -16.81 46.19 2.67
CA ASP A 112 -17.45 47.46 2.34
C ASP A 112 -18.61 47.20 1.38
N VAL A 113 -19.80 47.02 1.95
CA VAL A 113 -21.02 46.69 1.20
C VAL A 113 -21.36 47.78 0.20
N ASN A 114 -21.11 49.06 0.53
CA ASN A 114 -21.39 50.18 -0.38
C ASN A 114 -20.46 50.16 -1.58
N ARG A 115 -19.19 49.87 -1.37
CA ARG A 115 -18.20 49.71 -2.45
C ARG A 115 -18.51 48.51 -3.34
N ILE A 116 -19.00 47.40 -2.77
CA ILE A 116 -19.33 46.18 -3.52
C ILE A 116 -20.60 46.35 -4.36
N LEU A 117 -21.65 46.97 -3.79
CA LEU A 117 -22.94 47.13 -4.47
C LEU A 117 -23.00 48.38 -5.37
N GLY A 118 -22.12 49.36 -5.16
CA GLY A 118 -22.04 50.61 -5.91
C GLY A 118 -22.03 50.48 -7.43
N PRO A 119 -21.23 49.56 -8.01
CA PRO A 119 -21.15 49.34 -9.46
C PRO A 119 -22.36 48.63 -10.10
N CYS A 120 -23.37 48.24 -9.32
CA CYS A 120 -24.55 47.56 -9.87
C CYS A 120 -25.46 48.54 -10.65
N THR A 121 -25.89 48.12 -11.84
CA THR A 121 -26.69 48.90 -12.80
C THR A 121 -28.20 48.67 -12.66
N SER A 122 -28.63 47.74 -11.79
CA SER A 122 -30.05 47.50 -11.51
C SER A 122 -30.30 47.19 -10.03
N ALA A 123 -31.47 47.59 -9.52
CA ALA A 123 -31.89 47.31 -8.14
C ALA A 123 -32.01 45.80 -7.87
N GLN A 124 -32.45 45.04 -8.87
CA GLN A 124 -32.53 43.58 -8.80
C GLN A 124 -31.15 42.93 -8.65
N ASN A 125 -30.14 43.42 -9.39
CA ASN A 125 -28.77 42.92 -9.28
C ASN A 125 -28.14 43.30 -7.93
N ARG A 126 -28.40 44.52 -7.42
CA ARG A 126 -27.98 44.94 -6.08
C ARG A 126 -28.52 44.02 -4.99
N GLN A 127 -29.83 43.80 -4.97
CA GLN A 127 -30.47 42.95 -3.97
C GLN A 127 -29.97 41.50 -4.08
N SER A 128 -29.91 40.94 -5.29
CA SER A 128 -29.44 39.57 -5.50
C SER A 128 -28.00 39.37 -5.02
N LEU A 129 -27.12 40.34 -5.29
CA LEU A 129 -25.72 40.29 -4.86
C LEU A 129 -25.58 40.44 -3.34
N ALA A 130 -26.37 41.31 -2.71
CA ALA A 130 -26.41 41.43 -1.26
C ALA A 130 -26.84 40.12 -0.60
N GLU A 131 -27.91 39.48 -1.11
CA GLU A 131 -28.36 38.17 -0.63
C GLU A 131 -27.32 37.08 -0.87
N GLU A 132 -26.70 37.03 -2.05
CA GLU A 132 -25.65 36.05 -2.36
C GLU A 132 -24.42 36.20 -1.47
N LEU A 133 -24.05 37.43 -1.10
CA LEU A 133 -22.90 37.70 -0.24
C LEU A 133 -23.19 37.39 1.24
N LEU A 134 -24.32 37.88 1.76
CA LEU A 134 -24.58 38.03 3.20
C LEU A 134 -25.63 37.05 3.77
N LYS A 135 -26.23 36.18 2.96
CA LYS A 135 -27.24 35.23 3.46
C LYS A 135 -26.64 34.28 4.51
N GLU A 136 -27.28 34.24 5.68
CA GLU A 136 -26.76 33.65 6.91
C GLU A 136 -26.20 32.21 6.79
N LYS A 137 -26.89 31.34 6.03
CA LYS A 137 -26.54 29.91 5.93
C LYS A 137 -25.91 29.50 4.61
N SER A 138 -26.11 30.28 3.55
CA SER A 138 -25.75 29.90 2.18
C SER A 138 -25.07 31.02 1.40
N GLY A 139 -24.80 32.15 2.04
CA GLY A 139 -24.08 33.25 1.43
C GLY A 139 -22.62 32.88 1.19
N CYS A 140 -21.98 33.64 0.32
CA CYS A 140 -20.57 33.50 -0.04
C CYS A 140 -19.67 33.52 1.22
N LEU A 141 -19.91 34.45 2.13
CA LEU A 141 -19.13 34.59 3.36
C LEU A 141 -19.35 33.42 4.32
N ALA A 142 -20.60 33.00 4.51
CA ALA A 142 -20.93 31.84 5.33
C ALA A 142 -20.26 30.58 4.77
N THR A 143 -20.22 30.45 3.43
CA THR A 143 -19.54 29.35 2.74
C THR A 143 -18.03 29.42 2.91
N LEU A 144 -17.41 30.59 2.82
CA LEU A 144 -15.98 30.77 3.03
C LEU A 144 -15.59 30.40 4.47
N VAL A 145 -16.26 30.98 5.47
CA VAL A 145 -15.98 30.71 6.89
C VAL A 145 -16.13 29.22 7.16
N HIS A 146 -17.21 28.60 6.66
CA HIS A 146 -17.39 27.15 6.79
C HIS A 146 -16.27 26.33 6.11
N THR A 147 -15.74 26.80 4.99
CA THR A 147 -14.65 26.12 4.29
C THR A 147 -13.32 26.27 5.05
N ILE A 148 -13.06 27.43 5.65
CA ILE A 148 -11.90 27.67 6.51
C ILE A 148 -12.01 26.83 7.79
N GLU A 149 -13.17 26.78 8.44
CA GLU A 149 -13.44 25.89 9.58
C GLU A 149 -13.14 24.43 9.24
N LYS A 150 -13.56 23.98 8.06
CA LYS A 150 -13.29 22.63 7.61
C LYS A 150 -11.78 22.39 7.39
N ALA A 151 -11.06 23.35 6.81
CA ALA A 151 -9.63 23.27 6.59
C ALA A 151 -8.83 23.29 7.91
N ALA A 152 -9.27 24.11 8.87
CA ALA A 152 -8.67 24.28 10.19
C ALA A 152 -9.13 23.23 11.23
N MET A 153 -9.84 22.18 10.81
CA MET A 153 -10.11 21.03 11.68
C MET A 153 -8.81 20.33 12.12
N ASP A 154 -7.79 20.36 11.26
CA ASP A 154 -6.46 19.85 11.58
C ASP A 154 -5.63 20.92 12.31
N GLY A 155 -5.06 20.58 13.47
CA GLY A 155 -4.32 21.52 14.30
C GLY A 155 -3.07 22.11 13.61
N SER A 156 -2.40 21.32 12.77
CA SER A 156 -1.20 21.77 12.04
C SER A 156 -1.57 22.71 10.90
N VAL A 157 -2.63 22.39 10.15
CA VAL A 157 -3.15 23.25 9.08
C VAL A 157 -3.73 24.54 9.66
N LYS A 158 -4.44 24.43 10.78
CA LYS A 158 -4.96 25.57 11.53
C LYS A 158 -3.87 26.55 11.94
N ALA A 159 -2.76 26.05 12.50
CA ALA A 159 -1.64 26.90 12.91
C ALA A 159 -1.05 27.68 11.71
N ASP A 160 -0.89 27.02 10.56
CA ASP A 160 -0.36 27.66 9.36
C ASP A 160 -1.34 28.66 8.74
N ILE A 161 -2.62 28.31 8.64
CA ILE A 161 -3.66 29.26 8.19
C ILE A 161 -3.71 30.46 9.15
N ALA A 162 -3.68 30.25 10.46
CA ALA A 162 -3.75 31.33 11.46
C ALA A 162 -2.48 32.22 11.47
N MET A 163 -1.33 31.67 11.10
CA MET A 163 -0.09 32.42 10.96
C MET A 163 -0.10 33.29 9.70
N GLN A 164 -0.61 32.77 8.59
CA GLN A 164 -0.53 33.40 7.28
C GLN A 164 -1.73 34.30 6.97
N VAL A 165 -2.95 33.92 7.38
CA VAL A 165 -4.17 34.69 7.16
C VAL A 165 -4.32 35.73 8.25
N GLN A 166 -4.01 36.97 7.89
CA GLN A 166 -4.14 38.16 8.73
C GLN A 166 -5.52 38.80 8.61
N ARG A 167 -6.20 38.65 7.46
CA ARG A 167 -7.54 39.22 7.22
C ARG A 167 -8.28 38.49 6.08
N VAL A 168 -9.58 38.69 6.01
CA VAL A 168 -10.42 38.32 4.87
C VAL A 168 -11.02 39.60 4.28
N GLU A 169 -10.89 39.79 2.97
CA GLU A 169 -11.29 41.04 2.29
C GLU A 169 -12.21 40.73 1.11
N VAL A 170 -13.28 41.51 0.95
CA VAL A 170 -14.21 41.38 -0.17
C VAL A 170 -14.13 42.60 -1.08
N LEU A 171 -13.88 42.36 -2.37
CA LEU A 171 -13.62 43.41 -3.36
C LEU A 171 -14.50 43.23 -4.61
N PRO A 172 -15.04 44.33 -5.18
CA PRO A 172 -15.67 44.27 -6.50
C PRO A 172 -14.61 44.07 -7.60
N ALA A 173 -14.91 43.24 -8.60
CA ALA A 173 -14.06 43.00 -9.76
C ALA A 173 -14.87 42.60 -11.00
N ASP A 174 -14.24 42.60 -12.17
CA ASP A 174 -14.88 42.20 -13.43
C ASP A 174 -15.13 40.68 -13.53
N ALA A 175 -14.42 39.89 -12.72
CA ALA A 175 -14.55 38.44 -12.61
C ALA A 175 -14.70 38.01 -11.15
N SER A 176 -15.51 36.98 -10.92
CA SER A 176 -15.64 36.37 -9.59
C SER A 176 -14.50 35.39 -9.33
N GLY A 177 -13.97 35.39 -8.12
CA GLY A 177 -12.80 34.58 -7.79
C GLY A 177 -12.43 34.66 -6.32
N VAL A 178 -11.47 33.84 -5.91
CA VAL A 178 -10.92 33.86 -4.56
C VAL A 178 -9.44 33.54 -4.64
N THR A 179 -8.63 34.31 -3.93
CA THR A 179 -7.17 34.14 -3.92
C THR A 179 -6.61 34.46 -2.55
N PHE A 180 -5.39 33.99 -2.30
CA PHE A 180 -4.62 34.35 -1.13
C PHE A 180 -3.42 35.18 -1.54
N ALA A 181 -3.33 36.43 -1.06
CA ALA A 181 -2.18 37.30 -1.31
C ALA A 181 -1.96 38.25 -0.13
N GLN A 182 -0.69 38.57 0.14
CA GLN A 182 -0.31 39.58 1.16
C GLN A 182 -0.96 39.33 2.54
N GLY A 183 -1.06 38.06 2.93
CA GLY A 183 -1.70 37.67 4.19
C GLY A 183 -3.21 37.86 4.23
N ALA A 184 -3.88 38.04 3.10
CA ALA A 184 -5.33 38.18 3.02
C ALA A 184 -5.95 37.13 2.12
N ILE A 185 -7.10 36.57 2.54
CA ILE A 185 -8.00 35.87 1.63
C ILE A 185 -8.88 36.93 0.97
N MET A 186 -8.67 37.15 -0.32
CA MET A 186 -9.42 38.12 -1.11
C MET A 186 -10.53 37.43 -1.88
N ILE A 187 -11.77 37.87 -1.67
CA ILE A 187 -12.96 37.44 -2.41
C ILE A 187 -13.28 38.50 -3.45
N PHE A 188 -13.20 38.13 -4.72
CA PHE A 188 -13.62 38.98 -5.82
C PHE A 188 -15.06 38.68 -6.19
N VAL A 189 -15.89 39.73 -6.16
CA VAL A 189 -17.32 39.66 -6.43
C VAL A 189 -17.62 40.42 -7.72
N ARG A 190 -18.36 39.80 -8.63
CA ARG A 190 -18.73 40.39 -9.92
C ARG A 190 -20.06 41.16 -9.83
N PRO A 191 -20.05 42.49 -9.98
CA PRO A 191 -21.28 43.27 -10.08
C PRO A 191 -22.04 42.91 -11.37
N ASN A 192 -23.36 43.09 -11.37
CA ASN A 192 -24.23 42.95 -12.56
C ASN A 192 -24.43 41.53 -13.11
N THR A 193 -24.17 40.50 -12.31
CA THR A 193 -24.46 39.10 -12.66
C THR A 193 -25.38 38.44 -11.65
N ARG A 194 -26.18 37.46 -12.10
CA ARG A 194 -27.10 36.69 -11.24
C ARG A 194 -26.36 35.83 -10.20
N HIS A 195 -25.10 35.48 -10.47
CA HIS A 195 -24.18 34.77 -9.59
C HIS A 195 -22.85 35.51 -9.58
N GLY A 196 -22.74 36.52 -8.72
CA GLY A 196 -21.57 37.39 -8.63
C GLY A 196 -20.50 36.87 -7.69
N CYS A 197 -20.81 35.88 -6.84
CA CYS A 197 -19.87 35.35 -5.86
C CYS A 197 -19.13 34.09 -6.37
N PRO A 198 -17.89 33.84 -5.92
CA PRO A 198 -17.22 32.58 -6.20
C PRO A 198 -17.98 31.41 -5.54
N GLY A 199 -18.05 30.30 -6.26
CA GLY A 199 -18.67 29.08 -5.75
C GLY A 199 -17.80 28.38 -4.68
N LYS A 200 -18.43 27.48 -3.92
CA LYS A 200 -17.78 26.63 -2.91
C LYS A 200 -16.52 25.91 -3.43
N THR A 201 -16.56 25.42 -4.67
CA THR A 201 -15.43 24.71 -5.30
C THR A 201 -14.20 25.60 -5.43
N ALA A 202 -14.37 26.87 -5.82
CA ALA A 202 -13.25 27.81 -5.96
C ALA A 202 -12.61 28.12 -4.60
N MET A 203 -13.42 28.27 -3.55
CA MET A 203 -12.92 28.47 -2.17
C MET A 203 -12.13 27.26 -1.67
N GLN A 204 -12.61 26.05 -1.96
CA GLN A 204 -11.90 24.81 -1.62
C GLN A 204 -10.58 24.69 -2.39
N GLN A 205 -10.58 25.02 -3.68
CA GLN A 205 -9.36 25.00 -4.51
C GLN A 205 -8.32 26.00 -4.02
N MET A 206 -8.72 27.23 -3.66
CA MET A 206 -7.78 28.22 -3.13
C MET A 206 -7.11 27.75 -1.84
N LEU A 207 -7.87 27.18 -0.91
CA LEU A 207 -7.32 26.66 0.35
C LEU A 207 -6.38 25.48 0.10
N GLU A 208 -6.69 24.64 -0.89
CA GLU A 208 -5.81 23.54 -1.27
C GLU A 208 -4.52 24.04 -1.91
N ILE A 209 -4.61 24.98 -2.86
CA ILE A 209 -3.44 25.54 -3.56
C ILE A 209 -2.54 26.30 -2.58
N SER A 210 -3.12 27.03 -1.64
CA SER A 210 -2.36 27.94 -0.75
C SER A 210 -1.85 27.25 0.51
N PHE A 211 -2.56 26.24 1.02
CA PHE A 211 -2.25 25.63 2.32
C PHE A 211 -2.15 24.10 2.30
N PHE A 212 -2.44 23.43 1.18
CA PHE A 212 -2.52 21.96 1.09
C PHE A 212 -3.45 21.37 2.18
N ALA A 213 -4.54 22.09 2.48
CA ALA A 213 -5.31 21.87 3.69
C ALA A 213 -5.94 20.47 3.75
N GLU A 214 -6.55 20.00 2.65
CA GLU A 214 -7.15 18.67 2.62
C GLU A 214 -6.09 17.58 2.52
N GLU A 215 -5.02 17.79 1.75
CA GLU A 215 -3.87 16.88 1.69
C GLU A 215 -3.28 16.60 3.08
N ARG A 216 -2.91 17.66 3.82
CA ARG A 216 -2.32 17.56 5.14
C ARG A 216 -3.25 16.97 6.17
N ARG A 217 -4.54 17.33 6.11
CA ARG A 217 -5.58 16.72 6.96
C ARG A 217 -5.65 15.21 6.72
N LEU A 218 -5.65 14.76 5.46
CA LEU A 218 -5.68 13.33 5.11
C LEU A 218 -4.42 12.60 5.58
N MET A 219 -3.25 13.22 5.44
CA MET A 219 -1.99 12.64 5.92
C MET A 219 -1.94 12.55 7.43
N ASN A 220 -2.34 13.59 8.15
CA ASN A 220 -2.39 13.52 9.61
C ASN A 220 -3.34 12.43 10.10
N LEU A 221 -4.50 12.28 9.47
CA LEU A 221 -5.45 11.21 9.82
C LEU A 221 -4.90 9.82 9.48
N LEU A 222 -4.19 9.66 8.36
CA LEU A 222 -3.48 8.43 8.01
C LEU A 222 -2.47 8.06 9.12
N PHE A 223 -1.64 9.02 9.54
CA PHE A 223 -0.58 8.81 10.54
C PHE A 223 -1.08 8.66 11.97
N THR A 224 -2.20 9.31 12.32
CA THR A 224 -2.74 9.28 13.69
C THR A 224 -3.67 8.08 13.91
N HIS A 225 -4.32 7.57 12.86
CA HIS A 225 -5.34 6.53 13.01
C HIS A 225 -4.99 5.25 12.24
N ALA A 226 -4.88 5.33 10.91
CA ALA A 226 -4.78 4.12 10.09
C ALA A 226 -3.43 3.39 10.24
N ILE A 227 -2.30 4.11 10.20
CA ILE A 227 -0.97 3.49 10.34
C ILE A 227 -0.76 2.88 11.74
N PRO A 228 -1.12 3.55 12.85
CA PRO A 228 -1.06 2.93 14.18
C PRO A 228 -1.94 1.69 14.32
N GLU A 229 -3.15 1.70 13.76
CA GLU A 229 -4.03 0.53 13.78
C GLU A 229 -3.41 -0.66 13.03
N HIS A 230 -2.89 -0.42 11.83
CA HIS A 230 -2.19 -1.43 11.02
C HIS A 230 -0.92 -1.94 11.71
N THR A 231 -0.15 -1.05 12.34
CA THR A 231 1.06 -1.37 13.10
C THR A 231 0.74 -2.29 14.27
N ARG A 232 -0.32 -1.99 15.03
CA ARG A 232 -0.80 -2.82 16.14
C ARG A 232 -1.18 -4.21 15.65
N ARG A 233 -2.01 -4.30 14.60
CA ARG A 233 -2.45 -5.58 14.03
C ARG A 233 -1.30 -6.44 13.52
N LEU A 234 -0.34 -5.81 12.82
CA LEU A 234 0.82 -6.51 12.29
C LEU A 234 1.70 -7.04 13.43
N SER A 235 1.98 -6.20 14.44
CA SER A 235 2.76 -6.60 15.62
C SER A 235 2.09 -7.75 16.39
N GLU A 236 0.77 -7.68 16.60
CA GLU A 236 -0.02 -8.75 17.23
C GLU A 236 0.06 -10.06 16.44
N THR A 237 -0.01 -9.97 15.10
CA THR A 237 -0.01 -11.17 14.25
C THR A 237 1.36 -11.81 14.15
N LEU A 238 2.43 -11.01 14.06
CA LEU A 238 3.80 -11.52 14.01
C LEU A 238 4.32 -11.98 15.38
N GLY A 239 3.75 -11.45 16.46
CA GLY A 239 4.09 -11.82 17.84
C GLY A 239 5.26 -11.02 18.42
N HIS A 240 5.70 -9.96 17.75
CA HIS A 240 6.73 -9.04 18.21
C HIS A 240 6.49 -7.62 17.66
N PRO A 241 7.07 -6.57 18.27
CA PRO A 241 6.95 -5.21 17.78
C PRO A 241 7.40 -5.12 16.31
N THR A 242 6.51 -4.64 15.45
CA THR A 242 6.77 -4.45 14.02
C THR A 242 6.20 -3.11 13.60
N ASN A 243 7.07 -2.16 13.23
CA ASN A 243 6.66 -0.80 12.88
C ASN A 243 6.24 -0.69 11.42
N ILE A 244 5.26 0.16 11.13
CA ILE A 244 4.96 0.58 9.76
C ILE A 244 5.40 2.03 9.59
N THR A 245 6.33 2.28 8.69
CA THR A 245 6.82 3.62 8.37
C THR A 245 6.31 4.02 6.99
N VAL A 246 5.90 5.27 6.82
CA VAL A 246 5.46 5.81 5.52
C VAL A 246 6.24 7.08 5.25
N ASP A 247 6.98 7.10 4.14
CA ASP A 247 7.69 8.30 3.70
C ASP A 247 6.75 9.22 2.88
N ALA A 248 5.71 9.74 3.53
CA ALA A 248 4.72 10.57 2.84
C ALA A 248 5.32 11.86 2.27
N THR A 249 6.38 12.38 2.89
CA THR A 249 7.05 13.60 2.42
C THR A 249 7.81 13.34 1.13
N ALA A 250 8.59 12.26 1.02
CA ALA A 250 9.23 11.91 -0.25
C ALA A 250 8.19 11.60 -1.34
N ILE A 251 7.13 10.88 -0.97
CA ILE A 251 6.03 10.54 -1.89
C ILE A 251 5.38 11.80 -2.44
N LEU A 252 4.84 12.68 -1.59
CA LEU A 252 4.02 13.80 -2.02
C LEU A 252 4.86 14.94 -2.64
N ASN A 253 6.06 15.21 -2.13
CA ASN A 253 6.89 16.30 -2.67
C ASN A 253 7.53 15.96 -4.02
N SER A 254 7.62 14.68 -4.40
CA SER A 254 8.03 14.27 -5.74
C SER A 254 6.97 14.51 -6.82
N LEU A 255 5.72 14.81 -6.43
CA LEU A 255 4.59 14.90 -7.34
C LEU A 255 4.23 16.36 -7.67
N PRO A 256 3.73 16.63 -8.89
CA PRO A 256 3.14 17.92 -9.23
C PRO A 256 2.00 18.28 -8.28
N GLN A 257 1.86 19.57 -7.94
CA GLN A 257 0.85 20.08 -7.00
C GLN A 257 -0.56 19.54 -7.24
N GLU A 258 -0.95 19.45 -8.50
CA GLU A 258 -2.27 18.99 -8.94
C GLU A 258 -2.55 17.51 -8.60
N LYS A 259 -1.51 16.68 -8.50
CA LYS A 259 -1.61 15.23 -8.21
C LYS A 259 -1.48 14.90 -6.73
N ARG A 260 -0.90 15.79 -5.91
CA ARG A 260 -0.62 15.49 -4.50
C ARG A 260 -1.86 15.19 -3.68
N LEU A 261 -2.92 16.00 -3.82
CA LEU A 261 -4.18 15.76 -3.11
C LEU A 261 -4.83 14.44 -3.53
N GLU A 262 -4.78 14.10 -4.82
CA GLU A 262 -5.28 12.81 -5.30
C GLU A 262 -4.49 11.67 -4.66
N THR A 263 -3.16 11.72 -4.69
CA THR A 263 -2.30 10.72 -4.04
C THR A 263 -2.54 10.62 -2.53
N ALA A 264 -2.68 11.74 -1.82
CA ALA A 264 -3.03 11.73 -0.40
C ALA A 264 -4.39 11.08 -0.13
N ARG A 265 -5.37 11.28 -1.02
CA ARG A 265 -6.67 10.56 -0.94
C ARG A 265 -6.48 9.07 -1.17
N LEU A 266 -5.65 8.66 -2.12
CA LEU A 266 -5.37 7.25 -2.39
C LEU A 266 -4.70 6.55 -1.20
N MET A 267 -3.75 7.23 -0.57
CA MET A 267 -3.03 6.72 0.60
C MET A 267 -3.93 6.63 1.84
N ALA A 268 -4.82 7.60 2.04
CA ALA A 268 -5.64 7.71 3.25
C ALA A 268 -7.00 7.01 3.16
N THR A 269 -7.73 7.17 2.05
CA THR A 269 -9.18 6.94 2.01
C THR A 269 -9.62 5.61 1.39
N ASP A 270 -10.83 5.18 1.79
CA ASP A 270 -11.59 4.12 1.12
C ASP A 270 -12.37 4.70 -0.07
N THR A 271 -11.80 4.62 -1.27
CA THR A 271 -12.43 5.18 -2.48
C THR A 271 -13.68 4.41 -2.92
N GLY A 272 -13.95 3.23 -2.35
CA GLY A 272 -15.16 2.43 -2.59
C GLY A 272 -16.34 2.85 -1.72
N PHE A 273 -16.09 3.29 -0.48
CA PHE A 273 -17.13 3.66 0.48
C PHE A 273 -17.95 4.88 0.01
N LYS A 274 -17.34 5.87 -0.67
CA LYS A 274 -18.08 7.05 -1.15
C LYS A 274 -19.05 6.77 -2.30
N ARG A 275 -18.80 5.75 -3.13
CA ARG A 275 -19.77 5.29 -4.15
C ARG A 275 -20.84 4.39 -3.52
N GLY A 276 -20.42 3.47 -2.65
CA GLY A 276 -21.31 2.58 -1.91
C GLY A 276 -22.28 3.33 -1.00
N MET A 277 -21.80 4.18 -0.08
CA MET A 277 -22.66 4.94 0.83
C MET A 277 -23.54 5.97 0.12
N ARG A 278 -23.14 6.54 -1.04
CA ARG A 278 -24.06 7.40 -1.81
C ARG A 278 -25.20 6.58 -2.40
N GLN A 279 -24.92 5.45 -3.03
CA GLN A 279 -25.95 4.57 -3.59
C GLN A 279 -26.82 3.91 -2.51
N LEU A 280 -26.23 3.60 -1.36
CA LEU A 280 -26.90 2.95 -0.24
C LEU A 280 -27.71 3.96 0.60
N ASN A 281 -27.25 5.20 0.76
CA ASN A 281 -28.06 6.27 1.38
C ASN A 281 -29.19 6.74 0.44
N GLU A 282 -28.93 6.89 -0.87
CA GLU A 282 -29.97 7.22 -1.86
C GLU A 282 -30.98 6.06 -2.04
N GLY A 283 -30.55 4.82 -1.78
CA GLY A 283 -31.40 3.63 -1.76
C GLY A 283 -32.17 3.45 -0.44
N MET A 284 -31.56 3.73 0.71
CA MET A 284 -32.19 3.58 2.02
C MET A 284 -33.17 4.72 2.34
N ASP A 285 -32.88 5.96 1.94
CA ASP A 285 -33.84 7.08 2.07
C ASP A 285 -35.10 6.89 1.21
N LYS A 286 -35.04 6.04 0.19
CA LYS A 286 -36.20 5.65 -0.62
C LYS A 286 -37.00 4.47 -0.06
N ILE A 287 -36.41 3.64 0.81
CA ILE A 287 -37.02 2.36 1.22
C ILE A 287 -37.46 2.37 2.69
N LEU A 288 -36.74 3.04 3.59
CA LEU A 288 -36.98 2.95 5.04
C LEU A 288 -37.27 4.33 5.61
N GLY A 289 -38.48 4.80 5.33
CA GLY A 289 -39.17 5.66 6.29
C GLY A 289 -39.30 4.90 7.61
N SER A 290 -38.52 5.34 8.60
CA SER A 290 -38.57 4.96 10.01
C SER A 290 -38.04 3.57 10.42
N VAL A 291 -37.29 3.60 11.52
CA VAL A 291 -36.95 2.48 12.43
C VAL A 291 -35.90 1.49 11.91
N LEU A 292 -34.64 1.73 12.29
CA LEU A 292 -33.77 0.66 12.81
C LEU A 292 -32.58 1.29 13.55
N ASP A 293 -32.42 0.88 14.81
CA ASP A 293 -31.32 1.22 15.69
C ASP A 293 -29.98 0.88 15.05
N LYS A 294 -29.10 1.89 14.98
CA LYS A 294 -27.74 1.73 14.47
C LYS A 294 -26.89 1.03 15.54
N PRO A 295 -26.05 0.05 15.17
CA PRO A 295 -25.04 -0.48 16.07
C PRO A 295 -24.08 0.66 16.45
N LYS A 296 -23.63 0.68 17.72
CA LYS A 296 -22.66 1.65 18.24
C LYS A 296 -21.30 1.47 17.55
N THR A 297 -21.16 2.00 16.34
CA THR A 297 -19.89 2.25 15.68
C THR A 297 -19.45 3.67 16.01
N THR A 298 -18.17 3.80 16.39
CA THR A 298 -17.35 5.01 16.49
C THR A 298 -18.06 6.33 16.16
N THR A 299 -18.12 7.21 17.16
CA THR A 299 -18.86 8.48 17.24
C THR A 299 -18.54 9.55 16.20
N ASP A 300 -17.71 9.28 15.19
CA ASP A 300 -17.44 10.24 14.11
C ASP A 300 -17.49 9.54 12.73
N PRO A 301 -18.50 9.80 11.87
CA PRO A 301 -18.59 9.23 10.53
C PRO A 301 -17.42 9.61 9.62
N LYS A 302 -16.65 10.65 9.97
CA LYS A 302 -15.41 11.03 9.25
C LYS A 302 -14.24 10.08 9.53
N MET A 303 -14.25 9.39 10.67
CA MET A 303 -13.23 8.39 11.04
C MET A 303 -13.41 7.06 10.29
N ALA A 304 -14.64 6.76 9.83
CA ALA A 304 -14.91 5.55 9.06
C ALA A 304 -14.24 5.54 7.67
N GLU A 305 -13.90 6.72 7.12
CA GLU A 305 -13.40 6.88 5.76
C GLU A 305 -11.89 6.60 5.59
N ILE A 306 -11.10 6.57 6.67
CA ILE A 306 -9.63 6.56 6.61
C ILE A 306 -9.07 5.26 7.16
N ARG A 307 -8.73 4.35 6.25
CA ARG A 307 -8.27 2.99 6.56
C ARG A 307 -7.02 2.58 5.78
N SER A 308 -6.51 3.45 4.91
CA SER A 308 -5.42 3.12 3.97
C SER A 308 -5.73 1.84 3.17
N GLN A 309 -6.98 1.73 2.70
CA GLN A 309 -7.55 0.49 2.17
C GLN A 309 -6.84 -0.01 0.90
N HIS A 310 -6.20 0.89 0.15
CA HIS A 310 -5.52 0.58 -1.11
C HIS A 310 -3.99 0.77 -1.02
N PHE A 311 -3.45 1.15 0.13
CA PHE A 311 -2.03 1.46 0.26
C PHE A 311 -1.37 0.54 1.31
N ALA A 312 -1.62 0.77 2.60
CA ALA A 312 -1.04 -0.07 3.65
C ALA A 312 -1.80 -1.39 3.87
N ALA A 313 -3.13 -1.37 3.79
CA ALA A 313 -3.96 -2.52 4.16
C ALA A 313 -3.67 -3.81 3.34
N PRO A 314 -3.44 -3.75 2.01
CA PRO A 314 -3.13 -4.96 1.22
C PRO A 314 -1.86 -5.67 1.70
N VAL A 315 -0.81 -4.89 2.00
CA VAL A 315 0.46 -5.41 2.52
C VAL A 315 0.27 -6.06 3.88
N VAL A 316 -0.44 -5.39 4.80
CA VAL A 316 -0.69 -5.91 6.15
C VAL A 316 -1.51 -7.20 6.08
N ARG A 317 -2.59 -7.23 5.30
CA ARG A 317 -3.43 -8.44 5.14
C ARG A 317 -2.65 -9.61 4.54
N ALA A 318 -1.79 -9.34 3.55
CA ALA A 318 -0.94 -10.35 2.96
C ALA A 318 0.00 -10.98 4.02
N LEU A 319 0.69 -10.16 4.81
CA LEU A 319 1.56 -10.64 5.88
C LEU A 319 0.79 -11.39 6.98
N GLU A 320 -0.38 -10.89 7.38
CA GLU A 320 -1.25 -11.54 8.37
C GLU A 320 -1.70 -12.93 7.88
N ARG A 321 -2.15 -13.01 6.63
CA ARG A 321 -2.59 -14.27 6.02
C ARG A 321 -1.43 -15.24 5.90
N LEU A 322 -0.28 -14.76 5.44
CA LEU A 322 0.92 -15.57 5.29
C LEU A 322 1.40 -16.14 6.63
N LYS A 323 1.43 -15.34 7.70
CA LYS A 323 1.77 -15.79 9.05
C LYS A 323 0.76 -16.82 9.58
N ARG A 324 -0.53 -16.64 9.32
CA ARG A 324 -1.58 -17.59 9.71
C ARG A 324 -1.40 -18.95 9.03
N VAL A 325 -1.03 -18.96 7.75
CA VAL A 325 -0.80 -20.19 6.99
C VAL A 325 0.57 -20.81 7.32
N HIS A 326 1.58 -19.99 7.62
CA HIS A 326 2.95 -20.41 7.90
C HIS A 326 3.49 -19.77 9.20
N PRO A 327 3.07 -20.26 10.38
CA PRO A 327 3.48 -19.67 11.66
C PRO A 327 4.99 -19.74 11.91
N GLU A 328 5.65 -20.78 11.40
CA GLU A 328 7.10 -21.02 11.54
C GLU A 328 7.97 -20.26 10.53
N ASN A 329 7.41 -19.30 9.79
CA ASN A 329 8.17 -18.57 8.78
C ASN A 329 9.24 -17.66 9.40
N LEU A 330 10.50 -18.09 9.34
CA LEU A 330 11.65 -17.38 9.91
C LEU A 330 11.89 -15.99 9.29
N VAL A 331 11.50 -15.77 8.04
CA VAL A 331 11.61 -14.44 7.41
C VAL A 331 10.64 -13.48 8.08
N LEU A 332 9.37 -13.89 8.25
CA LEU A 332 8.37 -13.08 8.94
C LEU A 332 8.72 -12.80 10.40
N GLN A 333 9.36 -13.75 11.10
CA GLN A 333 9.84 -13.56 12.48
C GLN A 333 10.98 -12.55 12.59
N ALA A 334 11.71 -12.29 11.50
CA ALA A 334 12.80 -11.33 11.46
C ALA A 334 12.37 -9.94 10.98
N VAL A 335 11.15 -9.77 10.44
CA VAL A 335 10.65 -8.46 9.96
C VAL A 335 10.38 -7.54 11.15
N GLN A 336 11.14 -6.46 11.30
CA GLN A 336 10.93 -5.46 12.37
C GLN A 336 10.26 -4.18 11.88
N GLU A 337 10.31 -3.93 10.58
CA GLU A 337 9.74 -2.73 9.97
C GLU A 337 9.15 -3.07 8.59
N VAL A 338 7.99 -2.49 8.28
CA VAL A 338 7.44 -2.41 6.94
C VAL A 338 7.45 -0.94 6.50
N ARG A 339 8.30 -0.62 5.53
CA ARG A 339 8.47 0.74 5.00
C ARG A 339 7.70 0.89 3.70
N LEU A 340 6.68 1.74 3.71
CA LEU A 340 5.88 2.07 2.54
C LEU A 340 6.42 3.35 1.89
N THR A 341 6.82 3.27 0.63
CA THR A 341 7.39 4.37 -0.15
C THR A 341 6.86 4.39 -1.59
N SER A 342 7.31 5.33 -2.42
CA SER A 342 7.00 5.38 -3.84
C SER A 342 8.21 5.39 -4.75
N THR A 343 8.05 4.87 -5.95
CA THR A 343 9.03 4.90 -7.04
C THR A 343 8.38 5.35 -8.35
N SER A 344 9.20 5.87 -9.27
CA SER A 344 8.77 6.26 -10.61
C SER A 344 8.75 5.09 -11.61
N GLU A 345 9.46 4.01 -11.31
CA GLU A 345 9.69 2.90 -12.25
C GLU A 345 8.55 1.88 -12.21
N GLU A 346 8.58 0.95 -11.26
CA GLU A 346 7.64 -0.16 -11.14
C GLU A 346 7.36 -0.44 -9.67
N LYS A 347 6.14 -0.86 -9.34
CA LYS A 347 5.82 -1.27 -7.97
C LYS A 347 6.62 -2.52 -7.61
N ARG A 348 7.33 -2.49 -6.48
CA ARG A 348 8.21 -3.58 -6.04
C ARG A 348 8.21 -3.74 -4.53
N MET A 349 8.59 -4.93 -4.10
CA MET A 349 8.79 -5.27 -2.69
C MET A 349 10.23 -5.74 -2.56
N LEU A 350 10.97 -5.18 -1.61
CA LEU A 350 12.38 -5.44 -1.33
C LEU A 350 12.56 -5.76 0.15
N VAL A 351 13.60 -6.52 0.48
CA VAL A 351 13.98 -6.78 1.87
C VAL A 351 15.36 -6.21 2.11
N LEU A 352 15.48 -5.39 3.16
CA LEU A 352 16.76 -4.84 3.62
C LEU A 352 17.15 -5.49 4.94
N ASP A 353 18.45 -5.58 5.19
CA ASP A 353 18.96 -5.85 6.53
C ASP A 353 18.87 -4.56 7.34
N SER A 354 18.23 -4.64 8.51
CA SER A 354 18.00 -3.48 9.37
C SER A 354 19.31 -2.84 9.84
N ALA A 355 20.37 -3.62 10.03
CA ALA A 355 21.63 -3.15 10.60
C ALA A 355 22.44 -2.27 9.64
N ASN A 356 22.40 -2.56 8.34
CA ASN A 356 23.22 -1.87 7.32
C ASN A 356 22.40 -1.26 6.17
N GLN A 357 21.07 -1.45 6.17
CA GLN A 357 20.13 -1.00 5.15
C GLN A 357 20.48 -1.49 3.72
N GLN A 358 21.24 -2.58 3.60
CA GLN A 358 21.56 -3.18 2.30
C GLN A 358 20.46 -4.13 1.85
N ILE A 359 20.22 -4.17 0.54
CA ILE A 359 19.30 -5.13 -0.07
C ILE A 359 19.82 -6.53 0.19
N VAL A 360 19.00 -7.34 0.84
CA VAL A 360 19.32 -8.74 1.11
C VAL A 360 18.91 -9.56 -0.10
N ASP A 361 19.86 -10.32 -0.64
CA ASP A 361 19.53 -11.30 -1.66
C ASP A 361 18.51 -12.31 -1.09
N ARG A 362 17.45 -12.55 -1.85
CA ARG A 362 16.39 -13.51 -1.53
C ARG A 362 16.92 -14.87 -1.12
N GLN A 363 18.05 -15.30 -1.67
CA GLN A 363 18.63 -16.60 -1.34
C GLN A 363 19.18 -16.62 0.08
N VAL A 364 19.80 -15.53 0.53
CA VAL A 364 20.38 -15.40 1.87
C VAL A 364 19.31 -15.49 2.96
N LEU A 365 18.09 -14.98 2.68
CA LEU A 365 16.94 -15.03 3.60
C LEU A 365 16.53 -16.45 4.02
N HIS A 366 17.00 -17.46 3.29
CA HIS A 366 16.64 -18.85 3.49
C HIS A 366 17.82 -19.74 3.89
N THR A 367 18.97 -19.13 4.20
CA THR A 367 20.17 -19.81 4.68
C THR A 367 20.35 -19.64 6.19
N GLN A 368 21.34 -20.36 6.77
CA GLN A 368 21.76 -20.14 8.16
C GLN A 368 22.31 -18.73 8.41
N ASN A 369 22.67 -18.00 7.35
CA ASN A 369 23.20 -16.63 7.42
C ASN A 369 22.10 -15.56 7.26
N GLN A 370 20.81 -15.93 7.40
CA GLN A 370 19.72 -14.97 7.37
C GLN A 370 19.95 -13.85 8.40
N PRO A 371 19.82 -12.56 8.02
CA PRO A 371 19.90 -11.46 8.97
C PRO A 371 18.82 -11.59 10.06
N ARG A 372 19.19 -11.25 11.29
CA ARG A 372 18.30 -11.36 12.47
C ARG A 372 17.18 -10.30 12.50
N SER A 373 17.36 -9.22 11.75
CA SER A 373 16.41 -8.12 11.67
C SER A 373 16.31 -7.63 10.23
N LEU A 374 15.07 -7.55 9.73
CA LEU A 374 14.75 -7.24 8.36
C LEU A 374 13.79 -6.06 8.29
N VAL A 375 13.94 -5.25 7.24
CA VAL A 375 12.99 -4.21 6.84
C VAL A 375 12.36 -4.61 5.52
N LEU A 376 11.04 -4.76 5.49
CA LEU A 376 10.29 -4.97 4.26
C LEU A 376 9.97 -3.62 3.63
N VAL A 377 10.62 -3.29 2.53
CA VAL A 377 10.34 -2.07 1.77
C VAL A 377 9.31 -2.37 0.68
N VAL A 378 8.19 -1.68 0.71
CA VAL A 378 7.15 -1.75 -0.32
C VAL A 378 7.14 -0.42 -1.07
N GLU A 379 7.50 -0.47 -2.33
CA GLU A 379 7.52 0.69 -3.21
C GLU A 379 6.31 0.65 -4.14
N HIS A 380 5.47 1.68 -4.07
CA HIS A 380 4.30 1.86 -4.93
C HIS A 380 4.61 2.80 -6.11
N GLN A 381 3.93 2.63 -7.24
CA GLN A 381 4.08 3.49 -8.41
C GLN A 381 2.95 4.54 -8.46
N LEU A 382 2.96 5.50 -7.53
CA LEU A 382 1.81 6.40 -7.33
C LEU A 382 1.56 7.41 -8.47
N LEU A 383 2.43 7.47 -9.48
CA LEU A 383 2.20 8.23 -10.72
C LEU A 383 0.99 7.72 -11.52
N ASN A 384 0.60 6.45 -11.34
CA ASN A 384 -0.51 5.77 -12.02
C ASN A 384 -1.81 5.70 -11.17
N GLY A 385 -1.93 6.49 -10.12
CA GLY A 385 -3.10 6.48 -9.22
C GLY A 385 -3.28 5.13 -8.51
N LEU A 386 -4.52 4.65 -8.40
CA LEU A 386 -4.84 3.36 -7.75
C LEU A 386 -4.16 2.16 -8.41
N ALA A 387 -3.96 2.18 -9.73
CA ALA A 387 -3.32 1.08 -10.46
C ALA A 387 -1.85 0.88 -10.05
N GLY A 388 -1.22 1.95 -9.55
CA GLY A 388 0.14 1.95 -9.05
C GLY A 388 0.33 1.35 -7.66
N THR A 389 -0.75 0.97 -6.97
CA THR A 389 -0.70 0.32 -5.65
C THR A 389 -0.76 -1.20 -5.74
N PHE A 390 -0.37 -1.89 -4.67
CA PHE A 390 -0.49 -3.34 -4.59
C PHE A 390 -1.94 -3.72 -4.27
N SER A 391 -2.52 -4.63 -5.05
CA SER A 391 -3.73 -5.33 -4.64
C SER A 391 -3.44 -6.38 -3.55
N ASP A 392 -4.49 -6.88 -2.87
CA ASP A 392 -4.35 -7.93 -1.85
C ASP A 392 -3.64 -9.18 -2.42
N ASP A 393 -3.99 -9.57 -3.66
CA ASP A 393 -3.41 -10.75 -4.32
C ASP A 393 -1.96 -10.53 -4.76
N GLU A 394 -1.64 -9.33 -5.27
CA GLU A 394 -0.25 -8.99 -5.64
C GLU A 394 0.63 -8.92 -4.40
N ALA A 395 0.18 -8.27 -3.34
CA ALA A 395 0.92 -8.21 -2.08
C ALA A 395 1.20 -9.61 -1.52
N MET A 396 0.20 -10.51 -1.56
CA MET A 396 0.36 -11.90 -1.15
C MET A 396 1.37 -12.64 -2.03
N ALA A 397 1.24 -12.55 -3.36
CA ALA A 397 2.17 -13.22 -4.28
C ALA A 397 3.62 -12.77 -4.08
N HIS A 398 3.85 -11.46 -3.88
CA HIS A 398 5.18 -10.95 -3.60
C HIS A 398 5.70 -11.44 -2.23
N ALA A 399 4.87 -11.40 -1.18
CA ALA A 399 5.25 -11.87 0.15
C ALA A 399 5.55 -13.38 0.18
N GLU A 400 4.78 -14.20 -0.52
CA GLU A 400 5.02 -15.65 -0.66
C GLU A 400 6.35 -15.94 -1.33
N VAL A 401 6.73 -15.16 -2.35
CA VAL A 401 8.00 -15.30 -3.06
C VAL A 401 9.18 -14.92 -2.19
N TRP A 402 9.10 -13.80 -1.46
CA TRP A 402 10.16 -13.35 -0.54
C TRP A 402 10.40 -14.30 0.64
N THR A 403 9.35 -14.99 1.06
CA THR A 403 9.41 -15.89 2.21
C THR A 403 9.53 -17.36 1.83
N GLN A 404 9.49 -17.67 0.53
CA GLN A 404 9.43 -19.03 -0.05
C GLN A 404 8.37 -19.93 0.61
N ALA A 405 7.32 -19.35 1.21
CA ALA A 405 6.44 -20.10 2.09
C ALA A 405 5.67 -21.18 1.31
N GLN A 406 5.16 -20.83 0.13
CA GLN A 406 4.47 -21.76 -0.75
C GLN A 406 5.42 -22.83 -1.31
N GLU A 407 6.60 -22.43 -1.80
CA GLU A 407 7.64 -23.35 -2.30
C GLU A 407 8.00 -24.39 -1.22
N ARG A 408 8.38 -23.93 -0.02
CA ARG A 408 8.77 -24.80 1.10
C ARG A 408 7.66 -25.75 1.50
N ASN A 409 6.42 -25.29 1.59
CA ASN A 409 5.31 -26.18 1.93
C ASN A 409 5.08 -27.26 0.88
N LEU A 410 5.08 -26.89 -0.40
CA LEU A 410 4.90 -27.84 -1.49
C LEU A 410 6.03 -28.87 -1.51
N ILE A 411 7.28 -28.43 -1.40
CA ILE A 411 8.44 -29.33 -1.40
C ILE A 411 8.48 -30.21 -0.15
N ASN A 412 8.21 -29.66 1.04
CA ASN A 412 8.15 -30.45 2.27
C ASN A 412 7.07 -31.53 2.21
N TYR A 413 5.88 -31.20 1.69
CA TYR A 413 4.82 -32.19 1.49
C TYR A 413 5.22 -33.25 0.46
N PHE A 414 5.80 -32.83 -0.65
CA PHE A 414 6.24 -33.71 -1.71
C PHE A 414 7.33 -34.69 -1.25
N VAL A 415 8.37 -34.19 -0.60
CA VAL A 415 9.47 -35.01 -0.08
C VAL A 415 9.01 -35.87 1.10
N GLY A 416 8.33 -35.26 2.08
CA GLY A 416 7.94 -35.91 3.32
C GLY A 416 6.77 -36.89 3.20
N THR A 417 6.01 -36.85 2.10
CA THR A 417 4.82 -37.71 1.93
C THR A 417 4.77 -38.33 0.53
N ALA A 418 4.69 -37.51 -0.52
CA ALA A 418 4.37 -38.02 -1.86
C ALA A 418 5.49 -38.89 -2.46
N LEU A 419 6.75 -38.46 -2.38
CA LEU A 419 7.91 -39.21 -2.87
C LEU A 419 8.08 -40.52 -2.10
N ILE A 420 7.96 -40.49 -0.77
CA ILE A 420 8.05 -41.69 0.07
C ILE A 420 6.98 -42.70 -0.31
N ASN A 421 5.73 -42.25 -0.48
CA ASN A 421 4.63 -43.13 -0.90
C ASN A 421 4.85 -43.67 -2.31
N THR A 422 5.27 -42.82 -3.25
CA THR A 422 5.59 -43.22 -4.63
C THR A 422 6.71 -44.27 -4.64
N GLN A 423 7.74 -44.07 -3.82
CA GLN A 423 8.88 -44.97 -3.70
C GLN A 423 8.46 -46.33 -3.12
N ALA A 424 7.66 -46.33 -2.05
CA ALA A 424 7.14 -47.55 -1.46
C ALA A 424 6.33 -48.37 -2.48
N GLN A 425 5.43 -47.71 -3.23
CA GLN A 425 4.62 -48.36 -4.27
C GLN A 425 5.47 -48.91 -5.42
N LEU A 426 6.51 -48.18 -5.85
CA LEU A 426 7.43 -48.68 -6.87
C LEU A 426 8.25 -49.87 -6.35
N CYS A 427 8.68 -49.85 -5.09
CA CYS A 427 9.39 -50.97 -4.49
C CYS A 427 8.54 -52.23 -4.44
N GLU A 428 7.25 -52.09 -4.08
CA GLU A 428 6.28 -53.18 -4.08
C GLU A 428 6.03 -53.72 -5.50
N LEU A 429 5.76 -52.83 -6.44
CA LEU A 429 5.52 -53.17 -7.85
C LEU A 429 6.69 -53.93 -8.50
N LEU A 430 7.93 -53.53 -8.18
CA LEU A 430 9.15 -54.10 -8.74
C LEU A 430 9.71 -55.25 -7.91
N GLY A 431 9.17 -55.49 -6.71
CA GLY A 431 9.64 -56.54 -5.79
C GLY A 431 11.06 -56.32 -5.23
N ARG A 432 11.58 -55.09 -5.31
CA ARG A 432 12.94 -54.73 -4.88
C ARG A 432 13.03 -53.27 -4.44
N PRO A 433 14.04 -52.89 -3.64
CA PRO A 433 14.29 -51.49 -3.34
C PRO A 433 14.63 -50.68 -4.59
N VAL A 434 13.91 -49.57 -4.78
CA VAL A 434 14.17 -48.54 -5.79
C VAL A 434 14.24 -47.20 -5.08
N GLY A 435 15.31 -46.43 -5.34
CA GLY A 435 15.43 -45.05 -4.88
C GLY A 435 14.73 -44.09 -5.84
N ILE A 436 13.97 -43.12 -5.33
CA ILE A 436 13.54 -41.95 -6.10
C ILE A 436 14.25 -40.74 -5.53
N ASP A 437 15.00 -40.03 -6.36
CA ASP A 437 15.71 -38.81 -5.98
C ASP A 437 15.34 -37.64 -6.91
N VAL A 438 15.45 -36.43 -6.39
CA VAL A 438 15.26 -35.20 -7.15
C VAL A 438 16.57 -34.45 -7.13
N ASP A 439 17.09 -34.12 -8.31
CA ASP A 439 18.30 -33.33 -8.41
C ASP A 439 18.01 -31.86 -8.15
N TRP A 440 18.02 -31.48 -6.86
CA TRP A 440 17.67 -30.15 -6.38
C TRP A 440 18.54 -29.04 -6.99
N ASN A 441 19.78 -29.35 -7.39
CA ASN A 441 20.66 -28.36 -8.01
C ASN A 441 20.18 -27.97 -9.41
N THR A 442 19.55 -28.90 -10.12
CA THR A 442 18.94 -28.61 -11.43
C THR A 442 17.56 -27.98 -11.28
N VAL A 443 16.74 -28.47 -10.34
CA VAL A 443 15.38 -27.96 -10.10
C VAL A 443 15.42 -26.53 -9.54
N PHE A 444 16.31 -26.29 -8.58
CA PHE A 444 16.42 -25.06 -7.81
C PHE A 444 17.86 -24.54 -7.81
N PRO A 445 18.41 -24.15 -8.96
CA PRO A 445 19.78 -23.68 -9.06
C PRO A 445 19.99 -22.46 -8.17
N GLN A 446 21.21 -22.36 -7.62
CA GLN A 446 21.67 -21.13 -6.97
C GLN A 446 21.62 -19.98 -7.98
N GLY A 447 21.26 -18.78 -7.52
CA GLY A 447 20.96 -17.62 -8.37
C GLY A 447 19.65 -17.66 -9.19
N GLY A 448 18.83 -18.71 -9.14
CA GLY A 448 17.60 -18.81 -9.96
C GLY A 448 16.49 -17.81 -9.61
N ASP A 449 15.70 -17.40 -10.62
CA ASP A 449 14.55 -16.47 -10.48
C ASP A 449 13.51 -17.02 -9.48
N PRO A 450 13.24 -16.30 -8.37
CA PRO A 450 12.29 -16.69 -7.33
C PRO A 450 10.87 -16.98 -7.82
N PHE A 451 10.39 -16.26 -8.84
CA PHE A 451 9.06 -16.52 -9.40
C PHE A 451 9.05 -17.84 -10.18
N LYS A 452 10.13 -18.12 -10.94
CA LYS A 452 10.28 -19.42 -11.60
C LYS A 452 10.42 -20.54 -10.58
N ARG A 453 11.13 -20.33 -9.46
CA ARG A 453 11.25 -21.34 -8.39
C ARG A 453 9.89 -21.73 -7.81
N ALA A 454 9.04 -20.76 -7.47
CA ALA A 454 7.69 -21.04 -7.00
C ALA A 454 6.87 -21.84 -8.03
N GLU A 455 6.95 -21.48 -9.31
CA GLU A 455 6.28 -22.20 -10.40
C GLU A 455 6.85 -23.61 -10.65
N ARG A 456 8.15 -23.80 -10.52
CA ARG A 456 8.79 -25.12 -10.57
C ARG A 456 8.32 -25.99 -9.42
N ALA A 457 8.22 -25.44 -8.21
CA ALA A 457 7.70 -26.14 -7.04
C ALA A 457 6.24 -26.55 -7.23
N ARG A 458 5.38 -25.67 -7.77
CA ARG A 458 4.00 -26.03 -8.14
C ARG A 458 3.98 -27.18 -9.14
N THR A 459 4.69 -27.04 -10.25
CA THR A 459 4.72 -28.06 -11.31
C THR A 459 5.22 -29.42 -10.81
N LEU A 460 6.24 -29.41 -9.94
CA LEU A 460 6.86 -30.61 -9.39
C LEU A 460 5.99 -31.28 -8.32
N ALA A 461 5.44 -30.51 -7.38
CA ALA A 461 4.94 -31.00 -6.09
C ALA A 461 3.44 -30.78 -5.87
N GLU A 462 2.77 -29.92 -6.63
CA GLU A 462 1.34 -29.68 -6.49
C GLU A 462 0.53 -30.97 -6.68
N ASN A 463 -0.54 -31.12 -5.90
CA ASN A 463 -1.33 -32.35 -5.82
C ASN A 463 -0.48 -33.61 -5.52
N GLY A 464 0.60 -33.45 -4.74
CA GLY A 464 1.46 -34.56 -4.35
C GLY A 464 2.26 -35.16 -5.51
N GLY A 465 2.67 -34.33 -6.48
CA GLY A 465 3.47 -34.80 -7.62
C GLY A 465 2.67 -35.62 -8.64
N LYS A 466 1.35 -35.38 -8.71
CA LYS A 466 0.44 -36.03 -9.68
C LYS A 466 0.98 -36.03 -11.11
N ASN A 467 1.67 -34.95 -11.49
CA ASN A 467 2.16 -34.72 -12.86
C ASN A 467 3.61 -35.17 -13.08
N THR A 468 4.30 -35.61 -12.02
CA THR A 468 5.72 -35.99 -12.06
C THR A 468 5.91 -37.41 -11.50
N SER A 469 6.18 -37.55 -10.20
CA SER A 469 6.52 -38.83 -9.58
C SER A 469 5.36 -39.83 -9.62
N LEU A 470 4.13 -39.38 -9.34
CA LEU A 470 2.96 -40.25 -9.32
C LEU A 470 2.53 -40.66 -10.74
N ALA A 471 2.65 -39.74 -11.72
CA ALA A 471 2.45 -40.08 -13.13
C ALA A 471 3.42 -41.19 -13.56
N LEU A 472 4.70 -41.08 -13.17
CA LEU A 472 5.71 -42.08 -13.46
C LEU A 472 5.39 -43.44 -12.84
N GLN A 473 5.02 -43.47 -11.56
CA GLN A 473 4.66 -44.71 -10.89
C GLN A 473 3.45 -45.39 -11.54
N ASN A 474 2.39 -44.64 -11.86
CA ASN A 474 1.23 -45.17 -12.56
C ASN A 474 1.58 -45.68 -13.96
N ALA A 475 2.39 -44.95 -14.71
CA ALA A 475 2.82 -45.36 -16.05
C ALA A 475 3.65 -46.65 -16.01
N MET A 476 4.57 -46.78 -15.05
CA MET A 476 5.36 -48.01 -14.86
C MET A 476 4.45 -49.19 -14.47
N ALA A 477 3.52 -48.99 -13.54
CA ALA A 477 2.57 -50.03 -13.13
C ALA A 477 1.75 -50.57 -14.30
N GLU A 478 1.22 -49.68 -15.14
CA GLU A 478 0.45 -50.07 -16.32
C GLU A 478 1.31 -50.80 -17.36
N VAL A 479 2.53 -50.32 -17.63
CA VAL A 479 3.42 -50.99 -18.60
C VAL A 479 3.77 -52.39 -18.12
N ILE A 480 4.11 -52.56 -16.83
CA ILE A 480 4.42 -53.88 -16.25
C ILE A 480 3.22 -54.81 -16.33
N ALA A 481 2.04 -54.35 -15.91
CA ALA A 481 0.83 -55.17 -15.90
C ALA A 481 0.42 -55.65 -17.30
N GLN A 482 0.57 -54.80 -18.33
CA GLN A 482 0.13 -55.12 -19.70
C GLN A 482 1.13 -55.94 -20.51
N SER A 483 2.43 -55.76 -20.26
CA SER A 483 3.49 -56.43 -21.04
C SER A 483 4.14 -57.60 -20.31
N ASN A 484 3.73 -57.85 -19.06
CA ASN A 484 4.37 -58.81 -18.15
C ASN A 484 5.89 -58.60 -18.05
N ALA A 485 6.36 -57.36 -18.31
CA ALA A 485 7.77 -57.00 -18.43
C ALA A 485 8.44 -56.80 -17.06
N GLN A 486 7.92 -57.40 -15.99
CA GLN A 486 8.42 -57.21 -14.64
C GLN A 486 9.92 -57.52 -14.54
N ALA A 487 10.40 -58.54 -15.26
CA ALA A 487 11.83 -58.86 -15.38
C ALA A 487 12.66 -57.76 -16.06
N THR A 488 12.10 -57.05 -17.05
CA THR A 488 12.78 -55.94 -17.76
C THR A 488 12.95 -54.72 -16.87
N PHE A 489 11.99 -54.44 -15.99
CA PHE A 489 12.07 -53.34 -15.03
C PHE A 489 12.83 -53.73 -13.75
N ALA A 490 13.06 -55.02 -13.49
CA ALA A 490 13.74 -55.53 -12.31
C ALA A 490 15.20 -55.08 -12.17
N VAL A 491 15.83 -54.54 -13.22
CA VAL A 491 17.20 -54.00 -13.18
C VAL A 491 17.28 -52.56 -12.65
N ILE A 492 16.15 -51.86 -12.54
CA ILE A 492 16.09 -50.47 -12.10
C ILE A 492 16.35 -50.42 -10.60
N GLY A 493 17.39 -49.69 -10.20
CA GLY A 493 17.70 -49.43 -8.80
C GLY A 493 17.43 -47.99 -8.37
N GLU A 494 17.33 -47.06 -9.32
CA GLU A 494 17.23 -45.63 -9.04
C GLU A 494 16.42 -44.93 -10.13
N ILE A 495 15.64 -43.93 -9.72
CA ILE A 495 14.96 -42.98 -10.58
C ILE A 495 15.39 -41.59 -10.10
N GLN A 496 15.91 -40.77 -11.01
CA GLN A 496 16.24 -39.38 -10.70
C GLN A 496 15.44 -38.43 -11.57
N ILE A 497 14.76 -37.49 -10.93
CA ILE A 497 14.03 -36.39 -11.59
C ILE A 497 14.96 -35.19 -11.70
N GLN A 498 15.15 -34.66 -12.91
CA GLN A 498 16.00 -33.50 -13.18
C GLN A 498 15.25 -32.44 -13.97
N HIS A 499 15.59 -31.17 -13.73
CA HIS A 499 15.12 -30.11 -14.59
C HIS A 499 16.00 -29.97 -15.84
N ASP A 500 15.39 -29.90 -17.03
CA ASP A 500 16.06 -29.66 -18.32
C ASP A 500 15.24 -28.67 -19.15
N GLU A 501 15.91 -27.69 -19.76
CA GLU A 501 15.28 -26.67 -20.62
C GLU A 501 14.82 -27.26 -21.96
N HIS A 502 15.37 -28.41 -22.38
CA HIS A 502 15.15 -28.99 -23.71
C HIS A 502 13.84 -29.80 -23.82
N GLY A 503 13.08 -29.91 -22.73
CA GLY A 503 11.79 -30.59 -22.68
C GLY A 503 11.83 -31.92 -21.92
N PRO A 504 10.68 -32.62 -21.79
CA PRO A 504 10.63 -33.88 -21.08
C PRO A 504 11.37 -34.97 -21.86
N ALA A 505 12.25 -35.70 -21.17
CA ALA A 505 13.00 -36.81 -21.74
C ALA A 505 13.20 -37.92 -20.71
N LEU A 506 13.23 -39.16 -21.18
CA LEU A 506 13.56 -40.33 -20.37
C LEU A 506 14.79 -41.00 -20.97
N SER A 507 15.76 -41.33 -20.11
CA SER A 507 16.96 -42.07 -20.51
C SER A 507 17.38 -43.05 -19.42
N ASN A 508 18.07 -44.10 -19.85
CA ASN A 508 18.58 -45.14 -18.96
C ASN A 508 20.11 -45.01 -18.88
N VAL A 509 20.63 -44.95 -17.66
CA VAL A 509 22.05 -44.72 -17.38
C VAL A 509 22.53 -45.75 -16.36
N ALA A 510 23.83 -46.06 -16.38
CA ALA A 510 24.40 -46.90 -15.33
C ALA A 510 24.35 -46.15 -13.98
N GLY A 511 23.75 -46.78 -12.96
CA GLY A 511 23.64 -46.25 -11.61
C GLY A 511 24.44 -47.09 -10.60
N LYS A 512 24.61 -46.56 -9.38
CA LYS A 512 25.37 -47.23 -8.31
C LYS A 512 24.64 -48.48 -7.75
N ALA A 513 23.32 -48.52 -7.82
CA ALA A 513 22.46 -49.59 -7.28
C ALA A 513 21.72 -50.41 -8.37
N GLY A 514 22.19 -50.33 -9.62
CA GLY A 514 21.54 -50.92 -10.79
C GLY A 514 21.39 -49.91 -11.94
N GLN A 515 20.44 -50.13 -12.83
CA GLN A 515 20.09 -49.14 -13.84
C GLN A 515 19.39 -47.94 -13.20
N LYS A 516 19.74 -46.74 -13.66
CA LYS A 516 19.18 -45.47 -13.23
C LYS A 516 18.32 -44.89 -14.35
N ILE A 517 17.05 -44.67 -14.09
CA ILE A 517 16.18 -43.92 -14.98
C ILE A 517 16.35 -42.43 -14.68
N LEU A 518 16.75 -41.67 -15.69
CA LEU A 518 16.85 -40.23 -15.61
C LEU A 518 15.62 -39.62 -16.30
N TYR A 519 14.72 -39.05 -15.50
CA TYR A 519 13.54 -38.34 -15.97
C TYR A 519 13.80 -36.85 -15.97
N LYS A 520 14.10 -36.32 -17.16
CA LYS A 520 14.28 -34.89 -17.38
C LYS A 520 12.94 -34.24 -17.63
N VAL A 521 12.69 -33.09 -17.00
CA VAL A 521 11.44 -32.32 -17.09
C VAL A 521 11.70 -30.83 -17.24
N ASN A 522 10.94 -30.15 -18.08
CA ASN A 522 11.00 -28.69 -18.17
C ASN A 522 9.96 -28.05 -17.22
N LEU A 523 10.32 -27.94 -15.94
CA LEU A 523 9.44 -27.39 -14.91
C LEU A 523 9.05 -25.92 -15.13
N ASP A 524 9.82 -25.16 -15.92
CA ASP A 524 9.48 -23.77 -16.28
C ASP A 524 8.28 -23.70 -17.23
N GLN A 525 8.04 -24.76 -18.02
CA GLN A 525 6.93 -24.86 -18.95
C GLN A 525 5.67 -25.49 -18.34
N GLY A 526 5.67 -25.78 -17.03
CA GLY A 526 4.51 -26.34 -16.36
C GLY A 526 4.12 -27.72 -16.84
N LEU A 527 2.82 -27.96 -16.96
CA LEU A 527 2.28 -29.24 -17.44
C LEU A 527 2.73 -29.58 -18.88
N SER A 528 3.12 -28.57 -19.65
CA SER A 528 3.63 -28.77 -21.01
C SER A 528 5.08 -29.24 -21.04
N GLY A 529 5.85 -29.03 -19.98
CA GLY A 529 7.23 -29.49 -19.85
C GLY A 529 7.40 -30.84 -19.16
N VAL A 530 6.31 -31.51 -18.80
CA VAL A 530 6.29 -32.87 -18.26
C VAL A 530 5.56 -33.80 -19.22
N TYR A 531 5.93 -35.09 -19.23
CA TYR A 531 5.14 -36.07 -19.97
C TYR A 531 3.78 -36.24 -19.31
N ASP A 532 2.73 -36.34 -20.13
CA ASP A 532 1.44 -36.82 -19.65
C ASP A 532 1.52 -38.34 -19.44
N HIS A 533 0.55 -38.90 -18.74
CA HIS A 533 0.52 -40.33 -18.42
C HIS A 533 0.67 -41.23 -19.67
N HIS A 534 0.08 -40.85 -20.80
CA HIS A 534 0.14 -41.66 -22.02
C HIS A 534 1.51 -41.57 -22.71
N GLN A 535 2.05 -40.36 -22.85
CA GLN A 535 3.39 -40.11 -23.38
C GLN A 535 4.45 -40.79 -22.53
N LEU A 536 4.30 -40.76 -21.20
CA LEU A 536 5.22 -41.38 -20.27
C LEU A 536 5.25 -42.90 -20.44
N LYS A 537 4.08 -43.55 -20.62
CA LYS A 537 4.01 -44.98 -20.97
C LYS A 537 4.70 -45.30 -22.29
N GLN A 538 4.48 -44.48 -23.33
CA GLN A 538 5.12 -44.69 -24.63
C GLN A 538 6.63 -44.54 -24.54
N ALA A 539 7.11 -43.52 -23.83
CA ALA A 539 8.53 -43.28 -23.61
C ALA A 539 9.19 -44.40 -22.79
N LEU A 540 8.53 -44.89 -21.72
CA LEU A 540 8.99 -46.04 -20.95
C LEU A 540 9.07 -47.30 -21.83
N ARG A 541 8.04 -47.59 -22.63
CA ARG A 541 8.06 -48.74 -23.54
C ARG A 541 9.17 -48.63 -24.57
N ALA A 542 9.35 -47.47 -25.20
CA ALA A 542 10.41 -47.23 -26.16
C ALA A 542 11.81 -47.42 -25.54
N MET A 543 12.03 -46.88 -24.35
CA MET A 543 13.30 -47.00 -23.62
C MET A 543 13.67 -48.45 -23.29
N PHE A 544 12.69 -49.32 -23.02
CA PHE A 544 12.89 -50.73 -22.71
C PHE A 544 12.63 -51.68 -23.88
N GLY A 545 12.40 -51.17 -25.09
CA GLY A 545 12.13 -51.98 -26.28
C GLY A 545 10.83 -52.79 -26.23
N ILE A 546 9.86 -52.36 -25.42
CA ILE A 546 8.56 -53.03 -25.26
C ILE A 546 7.61 -52.55 -26.36
N PRO A 547 6.96 -53.44 -27.13
CA PRO A 547 6.04 -53.03 -28.17
C PRO A 547 4.79 -52.34 -27.61
N THR A 548 4.44 -51.18 -28.17
CA THR A 548 3.20 -50.47 -27.81
C THR A 548 1.98 -51.22 -28.36
N PRO A 549 1.00 -51.59 -27.50
CA PRO A 549 -0.17 -52.36 -27.93
C PRO A 549 -1.10 -51.55 -28.85
N ALA A 550 -1.86 -52.24 -29.71
CA ALA A 550 -2.63 -51.63 -30.80
C ALA A 550 -3.76 -50.69 -30.31
N ASN A 551 -4.33 -50.96 -29.15
CA ASN A 551 -5.36 -50.14 -28.48
C ASN A 551 -4.85 -48.76 -28.02
N GLU A 552 -3.53 -48.58 -27.87
CA GLU A 552 -2.88 -47.30 -27.56
C GLU A 552 -2.32 -46.61 -28.81
N LYS A 553 -2.32 -47.28 -29.97
CA LYS A 553 -1.96 -46.70 -31.27
C LYS A 553 -3.15 -46.05 -32.00
N GLY A 554 -4.39 -46.21 -31.52
CA GLY A 554 -5.63 -45.78 -32.19
C GLY A 554 -6.36 -44.57 -31.58
N PHE A 555 -7.57 -44.30 -32.10
CA PHE A 555 -8.43 -43.13 -31.77
C PHE A 555 -8.68 -42.94 -30.26
N SER A 556 -8.74 -44.03 -29.49
CA SER A 556 -8.86 -44.02 -28.02
C SER A 556 -7.62 -43.47 -27.30
N GLY A 557 -6.42 -43.71 -27.82
CA GLY A 557 -5.18 -43.07 -27.34
C GLY A 557 -5.15 -41.58 -27.68
N GLY A 558 -5.68 -41.22 -28.85
CA GLY A 558 -5.86 -39.83 -29.29
C GLY A 558 -6.77 -39.02 -28.37
N ILE A 559 -7.93 -39.55 -27.97
CA ILE A 559 -8.88 -38.81 -27.09
C ILE A 559 -8.27 -38.53 -25.70
N LYS A 560 -7.55 -39.49 -25.10
CA LYS A 560 -6.86 -39.28 -23.81
C LYS A 560 -5.72 -38.25 -23.92
N SER A 561 -5.01 -38.25 -25.06
CA SER A 561 -4.00 -37.23 -25.39
C SER A 561 -4.62 -35.84 -25.60
N VAL A 562 -5.85 -35.76 -26.13
CA VAL A 562 -6.56 -34.49 -26.34
C VAL A 562 -7.02 -33.88 -25.01
N ALA A 563 -7.54 -34.67 -24.08
CA ALA A 563 -7.91 -34.18 -22.75
C ALA A 563 -6.70 -33.61 -21.99
N ALA A 564 -5.57 -34.33 -21.99
CA ALA A 564 -4.31 -33.83 -21.42
C ALA A 564 -3.78 -32.59 -22.17
N SER A 565 -4.05 -32.47 -23.48
CA SER A 565 -3.72 -31.27 -24.24
C SER A 565 -4.57 -30.08 -23.78
N VAL A 566 -5.87 -30.25 -23.55
CA VAL A 566 -6.74 -29.17 -23.05
C VAL A 566 -6.25 -28.65 -21.69
N ASP A 567 -5.90 -29.55 -20.76
CA ASP A 567 -5.35 -29.16 -19.45
C ASP A 567 -4.03 -28.39 -19.60
N ARG A 568 -3.15 -28.83 -20.50
CA ARG A 568 -1.89 -28.13 -20.81
C ARG A 568 -2.09 -26.78 -21.45
N TRP A 569 -3.08 -26.66 -22.35
CA TRP A 569 -3.45 -25.38 -22.93
C TRP A 569 -4.01 -24.45 -21.85
N GLY A 570 -4.85 -24.95 -20.95
CA GLY A 570 -5.36 -24.22 -19.79
C GLY A 570 -4.24 -23.71 -18.87
N ASP A 571 -3.28 -24.57 -18.50
CA ASP A 571 -2.11 -24.20 -17.70
C ASP A 571 -1.23 -23.17 -18.43
N LYS A 572 -0.98 -23.38 -19.73
CA LYS A 572 -0.20 -22.43 -20.55
C LYS A 572 -0.90 -21.07 -20.67
N PHE A 573 -2.22 -21.04 -20.82
CA PHE A 573 -3.00 -19.80 -20.81
C PHE A 573 -2.94 -19.12 -19.44
N ALA A 574 -3.18 -19.86 -18.35
CA ALA A 574 -3.12 -19.32 -16.99
C ALA A 574 -1.74 -18.69 -16.68
N ARG A 575 -0.65 -19.38 -17.07
CA ARG A 575 0.71 -18.87 -16.91
C ARG A 575 0.99 -17.65 -17.80
N SER A 576 0.48 -17.64 -19.03
CA SER A 576 0.64 -16.49 -19.93
C SER A 576 -0.07 -15.25 -19.38
N PHE A 577 -1.30 -15.39 -18.84
CA PHE A 577 -2.01 -14.28 -18.22
C PHE A 577 -1.33 -13.77 -16.93
N ASN A 578 -0.73 -14.66 -16.14
CA ASN A 578 0.09 -14.27 -14.98
C ASN A 578 1.37 -13.50 -15.37
N VAL A 579 1.83 -13.59 -16.62
CA VAL A 579 2.97 -12.81 -17.14
C VAL A 579 2.50 -11.46 -17.72
N PHE A 580 1.31 -11.41 -18.33
CA PHE A 580 0.74 -10.15 -18.87
C PHE A 580 0.18 -9.21 -17.79
N GLY A 581 -0.26 -9.73 -16.63
CA GLY A 581 -0.61 -8.91 -15.46
C GLY A 581 0.61 -8.34 -14.70
N LYS A 582 1.83 -8.62 -15.16
CA LYS A 582 3.11 -8.24 -14.53
C LYS A 582 3.99 -7.34 -15.40
N LYS A 583 3.44 -6.70 -16.44
CA LYS A 583 4.13 -5.70 -17.25
C LYS A 583 3.48 -4.34 -17.13
#